data_AF-A0A3D1QJ06-F1
#
_entry.id   AF-A0A3D1QJ06-F1
#
_cell.length_a   1.000
_cell.length_b   1.000
_cell.length_c   1.000
_cell.angle_alpha   90.00
_cell.angle_beta   90.00
_cell.angle_gamma   90.00
#
_symmetry.space_group_name_H-M   'P 1'
#
loop_
_entity.id
_entity.type
_entity.pdbx_description
1 polymer ?
#
loop_
_entity_poly.entity_id
_entity_poly.type
_entity_poly.pdbx_seq_one_letter_code
_entity_poly.pdbx_strand_id
1 'polypeptide(L)'
;MYYVMYSNENGEWMEHPDLAMLGRSGNSWVIPEQSEMIPLPSGSSLVNIPGYFPVGLENDNQAMCLNSDPGCPGKRAGVVAALLPQGFTRTLLPACIPRAQGGGIPLLGYTAVGFRGDKVYAAAVQSDRHHSWHPRYYNTEQLSQRIHRMLRRFPHNRILRQLAKCSLQYGCFTAQNMFYQRWEAGIPSTPACNANCLGCISEQHGEADSPQHRLGFVPTVDEIVELGVNHL
;
A
#
# COMPACT_ATOMS: atom_id res chain seq x y z
N MET A 1 14.68 17.86 -11.13
CA MET A 1 13.24 17.82 -11.44
C MET A 1 12.83 16.36 -11.59
N TYR A 2 11.56 16.04 -11.35
CA TYR A 2 10.98 14.70 -11.60
C TYR A 2 9.95 14.85 -12.72
N TYR A 3 9.84 13.84 -13.58
CA TYR A 3 8.94 13.85 -14.73
C TYR A 3 7.77 12.90 -14.53
N VAL A 4 6.64 13.22 -15.16
CA VAL A 4 5.45 12.38 -15.12
C VAL A 4 5.78 10.99 -15.65
N MET A 5 5.50 9.99 -14.83
CA MET A 5 5.48 8.58 -15.20
C MET A 5 4.05 8.20 -15.55
N TYR A 6 3.83 7.69 -16.77
CA TYR A 6 2.52 7.23 -17.23
C TYR A 6 2.63 5.80 -17.77
N SER A 7 1.49 5.12 -17.93
CA SER A 7 1.45 3.83 -18.64
C SER A 7 0.83 4.00 -20.01
N ASN A 8 1.34 3.29 -21.02
CA ASN A 8 0.63 3.15 -22.29
C ASN A 8 -0.41 2.01 -22.23
N GLU A 9 -1.12 1.77 -23.33
CA GLU A 9 -2.14 0.70 -23.41
C GLU A 9 -1.55 -0.73 -23.37
N ASN A 10 -0.25 -0.88 -23.62
CA ASN A 10 0.46 -2.15 -23.48
C ASN A 10 0.86 -2.44 -22.02
N GLY A 11 0.64 -1.49 -21.10
CA GLY A 11 1.04 -1.60 -19.69
C GLY A 11 2.51 -1.28 -19.47
N GLU A 12 3.19 -0.70 -20.44
CA GLU A 12 4.59 -0.27 -20.32
C GLU A 12 4.66 1.07 -19.61
N TRP A 13 5.72 1.27 -18.82
CA TRP A 13 5.95 2.51 -18.09
C TRP A 13 6.78 3.47 -18.91
N MET A 14 6.25 4.67 -19.09
CA MET A 14 6.79 5.70 -19.96
C MET A 14 7.08 6.97 -19.15
N GLU A 15 8.15 7.68 -19.52
CA GLU A 15 8.44 9.02 -19.03
C GLU A 15 7.88 10.05 -20.01
N HIS A 16 7.24 11.11 -19.52
CA HIS A 16 6.91 12.27 -20.33
C HIS A 16 8.10 13.24 -20.36
N PRO A 17 8.68 13.58 -21.52
CA PRO A 17 9.94 14.31 -21.62
C PRO A 17 9.88 15.73 -21.03
N ASP A 18 8.76 16.42 -21.21
CA ASP A 18 8.63 17.84 -20.89
C ASP A 18 7.63 18.15 -19.76
N LEU A 19 7.06 17.13 -19.12
CA LEU A 19 5.99 17.32 -18.15
C LEU A 19 6.48 16.97 -16.75
N ALA A 20 6.62 18.00 -15.90
CA ALA A 20 7.08 17.81 -14.54
C ALA A 20 6.02 17.10 -13.69
N MET A 21 6.47 16.22 -12.81
CA MET A 21 5.63 15.47 -11.88
C MET A 21 4.91 16.43 -10.92
N LEU A 22 3.61 16.21 -10.77
CA LEU A 22 2.83 16.71 -9.65
C LEU A 22 2.45 15.55 -8.73
N GLY A 23 2.42 15.84 -7.42
CA GLY A 23 1.74 15.02 -6.43
C GLY A 23 0.48 15.73 -5.94
N ARG A 24 -0.33 15.03 -5.16
CA ARG A 24 -1.54 15.56 -4.53
C ARG A 24 -1.43 15.47 -3.02
N SER A 25 -1.62 16.61 -2.36
CA SER A 25 -1.77 16.75 -0.91
C SER A 25 -3.14 17.35 -0.61
N GLY A 26 -3.99 16.59 0.07
CA GLY A 26 -5.40 16.97 0.26
C GLY A 26 -6.12 17.19 -1.07
N ASN A 27 -6.55 18.43 -1.31
CA ASN A 27 -7.26 18.87 -2.52
C ASN A 27 -6.36 19.68 -3.47
N SER A 28 -5.07 19.80 -3.18
CA SER A 28 -4.13 20.60 -3.97
C SER A 28 -3.14 19.72 -4.70
N TRP A 29 -2.81 20.09 -5.93
CA TRP A 29 -1.63 19.58 -6.60
C TRP A 29 -0.42 20.40 -6.18
N VAL A 30 0.68 19.70 -5.94
CA VAL A 30 1.94 20.27 -5.45
C VAL A 30 3.10 19.67 -6.22
N ILE A 31 4.15 20.47 -6.39
CA ILE A 31 5.45 19.96 -6.87
C ILE A 31 6.11 19.26 -5.67
N PRO A 32 6.49 17.98 -5.77
CA PRO A 32 7.15 17.29 -4.67
C PRO A 32 8.47 17.95 -4.27
N GLU A 33 8.70 18.08 -2.97
CA GLU A 33 10.01 18.53 -2.48
C GLU A 33 11.08 17.45 -2.70
N GLN A 34 12.33 17.85 -2.87
CA GLN A 34 13.42 16.89 -3.04
C GLN A 34 13.62 16.01 -1.78
N SER A 35 13.29 16.54 -0.61
CA SER A 35 13.38 15.88 0.71
C SER A 35 12.41 14.70 0.87
N GLU A 36 11.30 14.70 0.14
CA GLU A 36 10.25 13.67 0.22
C GLU A 36 10.27 12.68 -0.95
N MET A 37 11.26 12.79 -1.85
CA MET A 37 11.37 11.95 -3.04
C MET A 37 12.54 10.97 -2.93
N ILE A 38 12.25 9.73 -2.59
CA ILE A 38 13.25 8.65 -2.46
C ILE A 38 13.27 7.75 -3.70
N PRO A 39 14.40 7.11 -4.04
CA PRO A 39 14.41 6.04 -5.04
C PRO A 39 13.35 4.98 -4.68
N LEU A 40 12.62 4.48 -5.67
CA LEU A 40 11.54 3.52 -5.45
C LEU A 40 12.05 2.34 -4.60
N PRO A 41 11.50 2.10 -3.39
CA PRO A 41 12.00 1.06 -2.51
C PRO A 41 11.87 -0.33 -3.13
N SER A 42 12.88 -1.19 -2.93
CA SER A 42 12.80 -2.59 -3.39
C SER A 42 11.62 -3.30 -2.73
N GLY A 43 10.86 -4.08 -3.50
CA GLY A 43 9.63 -4.71 -3.01
C GLY A 43 8.37 -3.85 -3.17
N SER A 44 8.49 -2.63 -3.72
CA SER A 44 7.33 -1.87 -4.20
C SER A 44 6.72 -2.50 -5.45
N SER A 45 5.40 -2.34 -5.61
CA SER A 45 4.68 -2.69 -6.83
C SER A 45 4.23 -1.44 -7.57
N LEU A 46 4.53 -1.33 -8.86
CA LEU A 46 3.95 -0.31 -9.72
C LEU A 46 2.58 -0.77 -10.21
N VAL A 47 1.59 0.13 -10.14
CA VAL A 47 0.20 -0.18 -10.48
C VAL A 47 -0.40 0.96 -11.29
N ASN A 48 -1.41 0.62 -12.09
CA ASN A 48 -2.24 1.60 -12.77
C ASN A 48 -3.48 1.95 -11.94
N ILE A 49 -3.83 3.24 -11.91
CA ILE A 49 -5.11 3.69 -11.33
C ILE A 49 -6.18 3.69 -12.44
N PRO A 50 -7.13 2.74 -12.41
CA PRO A 50 -8.12 2.61 -13.47
C PRO A 50 -9.09 3.79 -13.44
N GLY A 51 -9.45 4.31 -14.62
CA GLY A 51 -10.47 5.36 -14.73
C GLY A 51 -9.97 6.78 -14.44
N TYR A 52 -8.64 6.99 -14.36
CA TYR A 52 -8.04 8.32 -14.16
C TYR A 52 -7.06 8.68 -15.30
N PHE A 53 -6.79 9.96 -15.45
CA PHE A 53 -5.73 10.51 -16.30
C PHE A 53 -4.64 11.16 -15.43
N PRO A 54 -3.35 10.96 -15.75
CA PRO A 54 -2.26 11.62 -15.05
C PRO A 54 -2.28 13.12 -15.28
N VAL A 55 -1.85 13.87 -14.27
CA VAL A 55 -1.70 15.32 -14.32
C VAL A 55 -0.25 15.67 -14.01
N GLY A 56 0.31 16.58 -14.79
CA GLY A 56 1.64 17.14 -14.54
C GLY A 56 1.66 18.64 -14.77
N LEU A 57 2.86 19.22 -14.71
CA LEU A 57 3.09 20.66 -14.82
C LEU A 57 3.93 20.97 -16.05
N GLU A 58 3.42 21.84 -16.91
CA GLU A 58 4.13 22.38 -18.07
C GLU A 58 5.14 23.46 -17.65
N ASN A 59 6.06 23.81 -18.56
CA ASN A 59 7.12 24.79 -18.31
C ASN A 59 6.62 26.20 -17.98
N ASP A 60 5.39 26.54 -18.35
CA ASP A 60 4.73 27.82 -18.04
C ASP A 60 3.93 27.79 -16.72
N ASN A 61 4.09 26.74 -15.93
CA ASN A 61 3.37 26.44 -14.70
C ASN A 61 1.86 26.14 -14.87
N GLN A 62 1.42 25.74 -16.07
CA GLN A 62 0.07 25.23 -16.25
C GLN A 62 -0.02 23.73 -15.95
N ALA A 63 -1.08 23.34 -15.24
CA ALA A 63 -1.37 21.93 -15.00
C ALA A 63 -1.98 21.30 -16.26
N MET A 64 -1.34 20.27 -16.78
CA MET A 64 -1.76 19.56 -17.99
C MET A 64 -2.32 18.19 -17.62
N CYS A 65 -3.50 17.88 -18.14
CA CYS A 65 -4.05 16.53 -18.13
C CYS A 65 -3.50 15.74 -19.32
N LEU A 66 -2.75 14.68 -19.04
CA LEU A 66 -2.23 13.77 -20.06
C LEU A 66 -3.29 12.69 -20.35
N ASN A 67 -4.19 12.97 -21.29
CA ASN A 67 -5.28 12.08 -21.67
C ASN A 67 -4.95 11.13 -22.85
N SER A 68 -3.81 11.35 -23.51
CA SER A 68 -3.30 10.56 -24.62
C SER A 68 -1.83 10.22 -24.43
N ASP A 69 -1.37 9.14 -25.09
CA ASP A 69 0.04 8.76 -25.14
C ASP A 69 0.77 9.64 -26.18
N PRO A 70 1.77 10.45 -25.80
CA PRO A 70 2.55 11.27 -26.72
C PRO A 70 3.26 10.47 -27.81
N GLY A 71 3.66 9.22 -27.51
CA GLY A 71 4.35 8.34 -28.46
C GLY A 71 3.42 7.64 -29.43
N CYS A 72 2.12 7.60 -29.16
CA CYS A 72 1.12 6.88 -29.95
C CYS A 72 -0.21 7.66 -29.98
N PRO A 73 -0.36 8.63 -30.91
CA PRO A 73 -1.58 9.43 -31.03
C PRO A 73 -2.84 8.56 -31.15
N GLY A 74 -3.87 8.89 -30.35
CA GLY A 74 -5.12 8.12 -30.28
C GLY A 74 -5.13 7.01 -29.23
N LYS A 75 -3.98 6.67 -28.64
CA LYS A 75 -3.86 5.78 -27.47
C LYS A 75 -3.91 6.56 -26.18
N ARG A 76 -4.39 5.93 -25.10
CA ARG A 76 -4.58 6.59 -23.80
C ARG A 76 -3.39 6.41 -22.87
N ALA A 77 -3.09 7.46 -22.11
CA ALA A 77 -2.20 7.40 -20.96
C ALA A 77 -2.93 6.94 -19.68
N GLY A 78 -2.27 6.10 -18.90
CA GLY A 78 -2.69 5.64 -17.57
C GLY A 78 -1.91 6.29 -16.45
N VAL A 79 -2.54 6.46 -15.29
CA VAL A 79 -1.90 6.95 -14.08
C VAL A 79 -1.09 5.84 -13.45
N VAL A 80 0.20 6.07 -13.24
CA VAL A 80 1.08 5.14 -12.52
C VAL A 80 1.19 5.57 -11.06
N ALA A 81 1.14 4.59 -10.16
CA ALA A 81 1.37 4.77 -8.75
C ALA A 81 2.25 3.62 -8.20
N ALA A 82 2.86 3.83 -7.04
CA ALA A 82 3.51 2.76 -6.29
C ALA A 82 2.66 2.31 -5.09
N LEU A 83 2.63 1.00 -4.85
CA LEU A 83 2.30 0.40 -3.57
C LEU A 83 3.61 0.12 -2.85
N LEU A 84 3.86 0.86 -1.78
CA LEU A 84 5.10 0.74 -1.02
C LEU A 84 5.08 -0.47 -0.08
N PRO A 85 6.22 -1.13 0.17
CA PRO A 85 6.33 -2.09 1.26
C PRO A 85 6.14 -1.39 2.61
N GLN A 86 5.84 -2.16 3.66
CA GLN A 86 5.78 -1.62 5.02
C GLN A 86 7.13 -1.01 5.43
N GLY A 87 7.09 -0.02 6.32
CA GLY A 87 8.25 0.78 6.74
C GLY A 87 8.52 2.03 5.89
N PHE A 88 7.64 2.33 4.92
CA PHE A 88 7.64 3.60 4.20
C PHE A 88 6.30 4.29 4.34
N THR A 89 6.33 5.59 4.66
CA THR A 89 5.16 6.45 4.73
C THR A 89 5.10 7.28 3.46
N ARG A 90 4.03 7.12 2.69
CA ARG A 90 3.71 7.99 1.55
C ARG A 90 3.49 9.42 2.01
N THR A 91 4.04 10.39 1.29
CA THR A 91 3.80 11.82 1.52
C THR A 91 2.80 12.41 0.53
N LEU A 92 2.77 11.93 -0.73
CA LEU A 92 1.86 12.44 -1.76
C LEU A 92 1.08 11.32 -2.47
N LEU A 93 -0.19 11.61 -2.77
CA LEU A 93 -0.99 10.82 -3.71
C LEU A 93 -0.61 11.18 -5.15
N PRO A 94 -0.83 10.30 -6.15
CA PRO A 94 -0.65 10.66 -7.56
C PRO A 94 -1.54 11.84 -7.96
N ALA A 95 -0.99 12.82 -8.68
CA ALA A 95 -1.81 13.86 -9.31
C ALA A 95 -2.57 13.27 -10.51
N CYS A 96 -3.89 13.24 -10.39
CA CYS A 96 -4.75 12.66 -11.42
C CYS A 96 -6.16 13.24 -11.36
N ILE A 97 -6.88 13.13 -12.48
CA ILE A 97 -8.30 13.47 -12.59
C ILE A 97 -9.12 12.29 -13.12
N PRO A 98 -10.38 12.13 -12.69
CA PRO A 98 -11.24 11.07 -13.18
C PRO A 98 -11.57 11.27 -14.67
N ARG A 99 -11.67 10.16 -15.43
CA ARG A 99 -12.03 10.17 -16.86
C ARG A 99 -13.51 10.49 -17.10
N ALA A 100 -14.37 10.09 -16.17
CA ALA A 100 -15.81 10.33 -16.16
C ALA A 100 -16.33 10.33 -14.70
N GLN A 101 -17.55 10.78 -14.46
CA GLN A 101 -18.22 10.54 -13.18
C GLN A 101 -18.60 9.06 -13.10
N GLY A 102 -17.74 8.22 -12.50
CA GLY A 102 -18.13 6.84 -12.21
C GLY A 102 -16.97 5.88 -11.98
N GLY A 103 -17.02 5.21 -10.84
CA GLY A 103 -16.17 4.08 -10.47
C GLY A 103 -15.41 4.33 -9.16
N GLY A 104 -15.70 3.56 -8.12
CA GLY A 104 -14.79 3.45 -6.98
C GLY A 104 -13.47 2.80 -7.42
N ILE A 105 -12.35 3.30 -6.91
CA ILE A 105 -11.05 2.62 -7.08
C ILE A 105 -10.81 1.70 -5.88
N PRO A 106 -10.05 0.60 -6.06
CA PRO A 106 -9.62 -0.23 -4.93
C PRO A 106 -8.91 0.63 -3.89
N LEU A 107 -9.23 0.44 -2.60
CA LEU A 107 -8.63 1.18 -1.49
C LEU A 107 -7.20 0.69 -1.23
N LEU A 108 -6.25 1.19 -2.02
CA LEU A 108 -4.83 0.85 -1.91
C LEU A 108 -3.98 2.06 -1.51
N GLY A 109 -2.78 1.78 -1.03
CA GLY A 109 -1.76 2.77 -0.67
C GLY A 109 -1.07 3.45 -1.86
N TYR A 110 -1.84 3.97 -2.84
CA TYR A 110 -1.29 4.61 -4.05
C TYR A 110 -0.35 5.78 -3.73
N THR A 111 0.92 5.66 -4.11
CA THR A 111 1.96 6.67 -3.90
C THR A 111 2.32 7.34 -5.22
N ALA A 112 2.47 8.67 -5.21
CA ALA A 112 2.94 9.41 -6.37
C ALA A 112 4.35 8.93 -6.76
N VAL A 113 4.56 8.68 -8.05
CA VAL A 113 5.86 8.30 -8.61
C VAL A 113 6.20 9.16 -9.82
N GLY A 114 7.50 9.32 -10.06
CA GLY A 114 8.01 10.03 -11.23
C GLY A 114 9.40 9.55 -11.58
N PHE A 115 9.81 9.82 -12.81
CA PHE A 115 11.16 9.53 -13.27
C PHE A 115 12.12 10.67 -12.95
N ARG A 116 13.39 10.32 -12.73
CA ARG A 116 14.50 11.26 -12.76
C ARG A 116 15.73 10.54 -13.30
N GLY A 117 16.02 10.76 -14.57
CA GLY A 117 17.00 9.96 -15.32
C GLY A 117 16.49 8.55 -15.53
N ASP A 118 17.32 7.54 -15.30
CA ASP A 118 17.00 6.12 -15.50
C ASP A 118 16.25 5.47 -14.33
N LYS A 119 15.82 6.25 -13.33
CA LYS A 119 15.28 5.74 -12.07
C LYS A 119 13.92 6.29 -11.75
N VAL A 120 13.08 5.42 -11.16
CA VAL A 120 11.79 5.78 -10.57
C VAL A 120 12.00 6.24 -9.13
N TYR A 121 11.33 7.33 -8.77
CA TYR A 121 11.27 7.86 -7.42
C TYR A 121 9.83 7.88 -6.92
N ALA A 122 9.66 7.72 -5.62
CA ALA A 122 8.36 7.76 -4.95
C ALA A 122 8.33 8.90 -3.92
N ALA A 123 7.17 9.56 -3.81
CA ALA A 123 6.89 10.57 -2.79
C ALA A 123 6.62 9.89 -1.44
N ALA A 124 7.69 9.58 -0.72
CA ALA A 124 7.66 8.80 0.50
C ALA A 124 8.89 9.03 1.38
N VAL A 125 8.72 8.79 2.68
CA VAL A 125 9.81 8.76 3.65
C VAL A 125 9.92 7.37 4.26
N GLN A 126 11.14 6.91 4.53
CA GLN A 126 11.34 5.68 5.27
C GLN A 126 11.01 5.94 6.75
N SER A 127 9.91 5.38 7.22
CA SER A 127 9.39 5.55 8.58
C SER A 127 9.81 4.44 9.53
N ASP A 128 10.27 3.30 9.01
CA ASP A 128 10.78 2.20 9.81
C ASP A 128 11.90 1.43 9.09
N ARG A 129 12.49 0.43 9.74
CA ARG A 129 13.56 -0.41 9.20
C ARG A 129 13.02 -1.26 8.05
N HIS A 130 13.39 -0.92 6.81
CA HIS A 130 12.96 -1.66 5.63
C HIS A 130 13.29 -3.17 5.73
N HIS A 131 14.43 -3.53 6.33
CA HIS A 131 14.83 -4.93 6.45
C HIS A 131 13.79 -5.81 7.17
N SER A 132 13.22 -5.35 8.29
CA SER A 132 12.23 -6.16 9.03
C SER A 132 10.92 -6.32 8.29
N TRP A 133 10.63 -5.43 7.34
CA TRP A 133 9.38 -5.41 6.59
C TRP A 133 9.52 -5.92 5.15
N HIS A 134 10.72 -6.29 4.73
CA HIS A 134 10.97 -6.68 3.35
C HIS A 134 10.18 -7.96 2.98
N PRO A 135 9.33 -7.95 1.93
CA PRO A 135 8.44 -9.06 1.60
C PRO A 135 9.10 -10.43 1.47
N ARG A 136 10.37 -10.47 1.02
CA ARG A 136 11.21 -11.69 0.92
C ARG A 136 11.25 -12.56 2.19
N TYR A 137 11.00 -11.98 3.37
CA TYR A 137 11.06 -12.71 4.63
C TYR A 137 9.71 -13.30 5.04
N TYR A 138 8.63 -12.92 4.38
CA TYR A 138 7.27 -13.31 4.71
C TYR A 138 6.77 -14.38 3.73
N ASN A 139 5.68 -15.06 4.08
CA ASN A 139 5.10 -16.14 3.27
C ASN A 139 6.09 -17.26 2.89
N THR A 140 7.09 -17.51 3.75
CA THR A 140 8.06 -18.60 3.52
C THR A 140 7.38 -19.97 3.64
N GLU A 141 7.99 -20.98 3.03
CA GLU A 141 7.50 -22.37 3.06
C GLU A 141 7.30 -22.92 4.50
N GLN A 142 8.03 -22.38 5.48
CA GLN A 142 7.94 -22.79 6.88
C GLN A 142 6.73 -22.20 7.63
N LEU A 143 6.02 -21.22 7.05
CA LEU A 143 4.95 -20.49 7.73
C LEU A 143 3.86 -21.45 8.26
N SER A 144 3.36 -22.32 7.39
CA SER A 144 2.31 -23.28 7.75
C SER A 144 2.74 -24.17 8.91
N GLN A 145 3.96 -24.70 8.90
CA GLN A 145 4.45 -25.56 9.98
C GLN A 145 4.52 -24.81 11.32
N ARG A 146 4.96 -23.56 11.31
CA ARG A 146 5.03 -22.70 12.51
C ARG A 146 3.64 -22.40 13.07
N ILE A 147 2.67 -22.10 12.20
CA ILE A 147 1.27 -21.91 12.57
C ILE A 147 0.71 -23.15 13.28
N HIS A 148 0.87 -24.33 12.67
CA HIS A 148 0.38 -25.59 13.26
C HIS A 148 1.04 -25.92 14.61
N ARG A 149 2.32 -25.59 14.79
CA ARG A 149 3.02 -25.79 16.06
C ARG A 149 2.41 -24.92 17.17
N MET A 150 2.17 -23.64 16.87
CA MET A 150 1.66 -22.70 17.87
C MET A 150 0.20 -22.94 18.21
N LEU A 151 -0.64 -23.28 17.22
CA LEU A 151 -2.03 -23.69 17.45
C LEU A 151 -2.16 -24.95 18.32
N ARG A 152 -1.23 -25.90 18.19
CA ARG A 152 -1.20 -27.08 19.07
C ARG A 152 -0.74 -26.75 20.49
N ARG A 153 0.15 -25.78 20.65
CA ARG A 153 0.64 -25.34 21.97
C ARG A 153 -0.45 -24.60 22.75
N PHE A 154 -1.25 -23.79 22.07
CA PHE A 154 -2.32 -22.98 22.67
C PHE A 154 -3.67 -23.26 22.00
N PRO A 155 -4.24 -24.46 22.16
CA PRO A 155 -5.41 -24.91 21.41
C PRO A 155 -6.68 -24.12 21.72
N HIS A 156 -6.76 -23.48 22.89
CA HIS A 156 -7.92 -22.72 23.31
C HIS A 156 -7.87 -21.24 22.89
N ASN A 157 -6.68 -20.72 22.55
CA ASN A 157 -6.49 -19.31 22.22
C ASN A 157 -7.14 -18.93 20.89
N ARG A 158 -8.22 -18.14 20.95
CA ARG A 158 -8.98 -17.72 19.77
C ARG A 158 -8.25 -16.66 18.94
N ILE A 159 -7.42 -15.83 19.58
CA ILE A 159 -6.61 -14.83 18.87
C ILE A 159 -5.68 -15.51 17.88
N LEU A 160 -5.03 -16.62 18.27
CA LEU A 160 -4.16 -17.38 17.37
C LEU A 160 -4.87 -17.90 16.13
N ARG A 161 -6.11 -18.37 16.27
CA ARG A 161 -6.90 -18.82 15.11
C ARG A 161 -7.15 -17.67 14.14
N GLN A 162 -7.46 -16.47 14.66
CA GLN A 162 -7.57 -15.28 13.83
C GLN A 162 -6.23 -14.93 13.17
N LEU A 163 -5.13 -14.89 13.92
CA LEU A 163 -3.81 -14.56 13.38
C LEU A 163 -3.36 -15.58 12.33
N ALA A 164 -3.71 -16.86 12.47
CA ALA A 164 -3.46 -17.88 11.47
C ALA A 164 -4.23 -17.58 10.17
N LYS A 165 -5.52 -17.21 10.27
CA LYS A 165 -6.32 -16.72 9.14
C LYS A 165 -5.66 -15.49 8.50
N CYS A 166 -5.30 -14.49 9.30
CA CYS A 166 -4.64 -13.28 8.80
C CYS A 166 -3.31 -13.56 8.10
N SER A 167 -2.55 -14.53 8.60
CA SER A 167 -1.26 -14.93 8.03
C SER A 167 -1.42 -15.60 6.66
N LEU A 168 -2.36 -16.54 6.55
CA LEU A 168 -2.51 -17.40 5.38
C LEU A 168 -3.43 -16.81 4.30
N GLN A 169 -4.49 -16.11 4.69
CA GLN A 169 -5.48 -15.59 3.75
C GLN A 169 -5.21 -14.14 3.37
N TYR A 170 -4.78 -13.31 4.33
CA TYR A 170 -4.57 -11.88 4.09
C TYR A 170 -3.08 -11.51 3.89
N GLY A 171 -2.16 -12.46 4.10
CA GLY A 171 -0.72 -12.21 3.98
C GLY A 171 -0.19 -11.19 5.01
N CYS A 172 -0.85 -11.05 6.16
CA CYS A 172 -0.54 -10.01 7.13
C CYS A 172 0.81 -10.24 7.82
N PHE A 173 1.77 -9.33 7.59
CA PHE A 173 3.14 -9.45 8.10
C PHE A 173 3.23 -9.45 9.63
N THR A 174 2.45 -8.59 10.30
CA THR A 174 2.41 -8.56 11.77
C THR A 174 1.80 -9.82 12.36
N ALA A 175 0.82 -10.44 11.68
CA ALA A 175 0.28 -11.73 12.10
C ALA A 175 1.30 -12.86 11.89
N GLN A 176 2.02 -12.85 10.77
CA GLN A 176 3.06 -13.85 10.51
C GLN A 176 4.22 -13.77 11.49
N ASN A 177 4.61 -12.56 11.89
CA ASN A 177 5.69 -12.33 12.85
C ASN A 177 5.39 -12.97 14.22
N MET A 178 4.13 -13.08 14.62
CA MET A 178 3.72 -13.85 15.80
C MET A 178 4.12 -15.33 15.70
N PHE A 179 4.02 -15.95 14.51
CA PHE A 179 4.40 -17.35 14.28
C PHE A 179 5.89 -17.53 13.97
N TYR A 180 6.53 -16.52 13.37
CA TYR A 180 7.98 -16.51 13.21
C TYR A 180 8.73 -16.22 14.51
N GLN A 181 8.05 -15.63 15.51
CA GLN A 181 8.62 -15.17 16.78
C GLN A 181 9.79 -14.23 16.56
N ARG A 182 9.55 -13.18 15.77
CA ARG A 182 10.53 -12.13 15.49
C ARG A 182 9.84 -10.80 15.22
N TRP A 183 10.57 -9.71 15.41
CA TRP A 183 10.16 -8.34 15.06
C TRP A 183 8.79 -7.97 15.65
N GLU A 184 8.12 -6.98 15.04
CA GLU A 184 6.81 -6.53 15.49
C GLU A 184 5.71 -7.52 15.12
N ALA A 185 4.88 -7.87 16.10
CA ALA A 185 3.67 -8.64 15.92
C ALA A 185 2.46 -7.92 16.55
N GLY A 186 1.31 -7.99 15.88
CA GLY A 186 0.08 -7.37 16.34
C GLY A 186 -0.79 -8.36 17.11
N ILE A 187 -1.31 -7.94 18.27
CA ILE A 187 -2.30 -8.70 19.04
C ILE A 187 -3.64 -7.96 18.96
N PRO A 188 -4.62 -8.45 18.17
CA PRO A 188 -5.94 -7.83 18.13
C PRO A 188 -6.66 -8.07 19.46
N SER A 189 -7.17 -6.98 20.06
CA SER A 189 -7.73 -6.98 21.41
C SER A 189 -9.20 -6.55 21.48
N THR A 190 -9.79 -6.11 20.37
CA THR A 190 -11.16 -5.60 20.32
C THR A 190 -11.90 -6.04 19.05
N PRO A 191 -13.19 -6.39 19.14
CA PRO A 191 -14.05 -6.62 17.97
C PRO A 191 -14.60 -5.32 17.36
N ALA A 192 -14.42 -4.17 18.01
CA ALA A 192 -14.99 -2.89 17.60
C ALA A 192 -13.94 -1.77 17.56
N CYS A 193 -14.15 -0.80 16.67
CA CYS A 193 -13.39 0.44 16.56
C CYS A 193 -14.36 1.62 16.62
N ASN A 194 -14.00 2.69 17.33
CA ASN A 194 -14.80 3.91 17.40
C ASN A 194 -14.46 4.93 16.29
N ALA A 195 -13.51 4.61 15.41
CA ALA A 195 -13.19 5.42 14.23
C ALA A 195 -14.15 5.07 13.09
N ASN A 196 -14.70 6.10 12.42
CA ASN A 196 -15.59 5.95 11.27
C ASN A 196 -14.83 6.19 9.95
N CYS A 197 -13.75 5.44 9.76
CA CYS A 197 -12.85 5.63 8.63
C CYS A 197 -13.52 5.18 7.33
N LEU A 198 -13.66 6.07 6.34
CA LEU A 198 -14.15 5.71 5.00
C LEU A 198 -13.34 4.58 4.35
N GLY A 199 -12.04 4.51 4.63
CA GLY A 199 -11.12 3.46 4.18
C GLY A 199 -10.84 2.39 5.24
N CYS A 200 -11.85 1.97 6.00
CA CYS A 200 -11.67 0.94 7.02
C CYS A 200 -11.22 -0.39 6.39
N ILE A 201 -10.10 -0.93 6.88
CA ILE A 201 -9.56 -2.21 6.39
C ILE A 201 -10.25 -3.43 7.02
N SER A 202 -11.12 -3.20 8.00
CA SER A 202 -11.72 -4.26 8.82
C SER A 202 -13.23 -4.25 8.92
N GLU A 203 -13.86 -3.19 8.42
CA GLU A 203 -15.31 -3.05 8.35
C GLU A 203 -15.69 -2.52 6.97
N GLN A 204 -16.69 -3.16 6.38
CA GLN A 204 -17.14 -2.85 5.03
C GLN A 204 -18.10 -1.67 5.09
N HIS A 205 -17.71 -0.55 4.46
CA HIS A 205 -18.54 0.65 4.34
C HIS A 205 -19.11 0.86 2.92
N GLY A 206 -18.79 -0.04 1.98
CA GLY A 206 -19.22 0.05 0.58
C GLY A 206 -19.35 -1.33 -0.05
N GLU A 207 -19.28 -1.41 -1.39
CA GLU A 207 -19.48 -2.66 -2.12
C GLU A 207 -18.28 -3.63 -2.04
N ALA A 208 -17.09 -3.14 -1.69
CA ALA A 208 -15.89 -3.96 -1.56
C ALA A 208 -15.79 -4.61 -0.18
N ASP A 209 -15.47 -5.91 -0.13
CA ASP A 209 -15.19 -6.62 1.13
C ASP A 209 -13.96 -6.01 1.84
N SER A 210 -13.98 -6.07 3.16
CA SER A 210 -12.84 -5.64 3.97
C SER A 210 -11.65 -6.57 3.76
N PRO A 211 -10.43 -6.04 3.56
CA PRO A 211 -9.25 -6.88 3.35
C PRO A 211 -8.89 -7.72 4.58
N GLN A 212 -9.30 -7.33 5.80
CA GLN A 212 -9.00 -8.07 7.03
C GLN A 212 -10.16 -8.03 8.03
N HIS A 213 -10.92 -9.11 8.18
CA HIS A 213 -12.09 -9.13 9.07
C HIS A 213 -11.74 -8.98 10.56
N ARG A 214 -12.59 -8.26 11.32
CA ARG A 214 -12.48 -8.07 12.78
C ARG A 214 -12.64 -9.38 13.56
N LEU A 215 -12.24 -9.34 14.84
CA LEU A 215 -12.59 -10.37 15.80
C LEU A 215 -14.10 -10.46 15.96
N GLY A 216 -14.64 -11.68 16.01
CA GLY A 216 -16.03 -11.94 16.37
C GLY A 216 -16.26 -12.12 17.87
N PHE A 217 -15.27 -11.80 18.71
CA PHE A 217 -15.30 -12.01 20.15
C PHE A 217 -14.40 -10.99 20.87
N VAL A 218 -14.64 -10.81 22.18
CA VAL A 218 -13.72 -10.08 23.07
C VAL A 218 -12.71 -11.09 23.63
N PRO A 219 -11.40 -10.91 23.37
CA PRO A 219 -10.37 -11.78 23.93
C PRO A 219 -10.30 -11.68 25.45
N THR A 220 -9.90 -12.76 26.11
CA THR A 220 -9.59 -12.72 27.55
C THR A 220 -8.19 -12.14 27.78
N VAL A 221 -7.93 -11.70 29.00
CA VAL A 221 -6.57 -11.28 29.41
C VAL A 221 -5.59 -12.43 29.23
N ASP A 222 -5.97 -13.66 29.60
CA ASP A 222 -5.11 -14.85 29.44
C ASP A 222 -4.75 -15.09 27.98
N GLU A 223 -5.70 -14.97 27.05
CA GLU A 223 -5.42 -15.12 25.61
C GLU A 223 -4.40 -14.09 25.11
N ILE A 224 -4.45 -12.85 25.61
CA ILE A 224 -3.50 -11.79 25.24
C ILE A 224 -2.12 -12.06 25.86
N VAL A 225 -2.09 -12.42 27.16
CA VAL A 225 -0.86 -12.68 27.90
C VAL A 225 -0.11 -13.89 27.33
N GLU A 226 -0.81 -14.97 26.99
CA GLU A 226 -0.21 -16.15 26.33
C GLU A 226 0.59 -15.77 25.09
N LEU A 227 0.06 -14.84 24.27
CA LEU A 227 0.73 -14.39 23.05
C LEU A 227 1.85 -13.41 23.32
N GLY A 228 1.62 -12.43 24.19
CA GLY A 228 2.63 -11.46 24.57
C GLY A 228 3.87 -12.15 25.14
N VAL A 229 3.69 -13.03 26.12
CA VAL A 229 4.80 -13.75 26.78
C VAL A 229 5.51 -14.71 25.82
N ASN A 230 4.78 -15.36 24.92
CA ASN A 230 5.40 -16.29 23.95
C ASN A 230 6.17 -15.58 22.82
N HIS A 231 5.94 -14.29 22.59
CA HIS A 231 6.60 -13.50 21.54
C HIS A 231 7.78 -12.66 22.03
N LEU A 232 7.78 -12.26 23.31
CA LEU A 232 8.91 -11.60 23.98
C LEU A 232 10.15 -12.49 24.05
#